data_AF-A0A8J6LNC9-F1
#
_entry.id   AF-A0A8J6LNC9-F1
#
_cell.length_a   1.000
_cell.length_b   1.000
_cell.length_c   1.000
_cell.angle_alpha   90.00
_cell.angle_beta   90.00
_cell.angle_gamma   90.00
#
_symmetry.space_group_name_H-M   'P 1'
#
loop_
_entity.id
_entity.type
_entity.pdbx_description
1 polymer ?
#
loop_
_entity_poly.entity_id
_entity_poly.type
_entity_poly.pdbx_seq_one_letter_code
_entity_poly.pdbx_strand_id
1 'polypeptide(L)'
;MIVAHAASYALRGRPDTLRVFLTASPNTRTERLTTDTKQLAKLDANRADYLKRFYDIGVEQSHDYDLVLNTDRLEPAAAAEIIAGLATAR
;
A
#
# COMPACT_ATOMS: atom_id res chain seq x y z
N MET A 1 -0.39 10.23 9.39
CA MET A 1 -0.39 9.16 8.38
C MET A 1 -1.45 8.14 8.75
N ILE A 2 -2.34 7.78 7.84
CA ILE A 2 -3.33 6.72 8.07
C ILE A 2 -2.87 5.50 7.27
N VAL A 3 -2.72 4.36 7.93
CA VAL A 3 -2.34 3.09 7.31
C VAL A 3 -3.53 2.14 7.35
N ALA A 4 -3.69 1.35 6.29
CA ALA A 4 -4.76 0.35 6.13
C ALA A 4 -6.19 0.96 6.05
N HIS A 5 -7.20 0.12 6.28
CA HIS A 5 -8.63 0.49 6.29
C HIS A 5 -9.12 1.21 5.03
N ALA A 6 -8.55 0.87 3.87
CA ALA A 6 -8.89 1.48 2.59
C ALA A 6 -8.77 3.02 2.59
N ALA A 7 -7.88 3.60 3.42
CA ALA A 7 -7.74 5.05 3.53
C ALA A 7 -7.51 5.72 2.16
N SER A 8 -6.79 5.07 1.23
CA SER A 8 -6.58 5.56 -0.14
C SER A 8 -7.88 5.65 -0.98
N TYR A 9 -8.90 4.87 -0.64
CA TYR A 9 -10.22 4.95 -1.27
C TYR A 9 -11.13 5.91 -0.50
N ALA A 10 -11.13 5.86 0.84
CA ALA A 10 -11.94 6.74 1.67
C ALA A 10 -11.58 8.23 1.51
N LEU A 11 -10.30 8.53 1.25
CA LEU A 11 -9.78 9.89 1.04
C LEU A 11 -9.70 10.26 -0.45
N ARG A 12 -10.25 9.45 -1.35
CA ARG A 12 -10.23 9.73 -2.80
C ARG A 12 -10.84 11.10 -3.09
N GLY A 13 -10.15 11.88 -3.92
CA GLY A 13 -10.59 13.23 -4.32
C GLY A 13 -10.19 14.34 -3.35
N ARG A 14 -9.56 14.03 -2.21
CA ARG A 14 -9.01 15.06 -1.32
C ARG A 14 -7.67 15.59 -1.85
N PRO A 15 -7.57 16.89 -2.21
CA PRO A 15 -6.36 17.44 -2.81
C PRO A 15 -5.20 17.54 -1.81
N ASP A 16 -5.49 17.57 -0.51
CA ASP A 16 -4.54 17.66 0.61
C ASP A 16 -4.00 16.28 1.05
N THR A 17 -4.21 15.23 0.26
CA THR A 17 -3.79 13.86 0.60
C THR A 17 -2.89 13.25 -0.46
N LEU A 18 -1.83 12.57 -0.01
CA LEU A 18 -0.96 11.74 -0.84
C LEU A 18 -1.27 10.27 -0.55
N ARG A 19 -1.82 9.55 -1.53
CA ARG A 19 -2.21 8.15 -1.40
C ARG A 19 -1.09 7.27 -1.93
N VAL A 20 -0.42 6.54 -1.04
CA VAL A 20 0.76 5.72 -1.39
C VAL A 20 0.41 4.24 -1.26
N PHE A 21 0.82 3.43 -2.25
CA PHE A 21 0.78 1.98 -2.19
C PHE A 21 2.19 1.41 -2.11
N LEU A 22 2.50 0.79 -0.97
CA LEU A 22 3.76 0.08 -0.77
C LEU A 22 3.61 -1.37 -1.22
N THR A 23 4.53 -1.80 -2.08
CA THR A 23 4.60 -3.17 -2.60
C THR A 23 5.98 -3.76 -2.33
N ALA A 24 6.06 -5.09 -2.38
CA ALA A 24 7.29 -5.87 -2.39
C ALA A 24 6.94 -7.30 -2.83
N SER A 25 7.93 -8.04 -3.30
CA SER A 25 7.83 -9.45 -3.61
C SER A 25 7.38 -10.27 -2.39
N PRO A 26 6.72 -11.42 -2.59
CA PRO A 26 6.31 -12.30 -1.49
C PRO A 26 7.48 -12.67 -0.56
N ASN A 27 8.66 -12.99 -1.13
CA ASN A 27 9.84 -13.39 -0.38
C ASN A 27 10.30 -12.29 0.59
N THR A 28 10.45 -11.06 0.09
CA THR A 28 10.83 -9.91 0.92
C THR A 28 9.79 -9.63 2.00
N ARG A 29 8.49 -9.79 1.69
CA ARG A 29 7.42 -9.60 2.68
C ARG A 29 7.42 -10.70 3.74
N THR A 30 7.62 -11.95 3.37
CA THR A 30 7.68 -13.09 4.31
C THR A 30 8.87 -12.97 5.25
N GLU A 31 10.03 -12.55 4.74
CA GLU A 31 11.23 -12.30 5.55
C GLU A 31 10.98 -11.19 6.57
N ARG A 32 10.43 -10.05 6.13
CA ARG A 32 10.17 -8.89 7.01
C ARG A 32 9.10 -9.17 8.08
N LEU A 33 8.09 -9.96 7.75
CA LEU A 33 6.98 -10.27 8.65
C LEU A 33 7.23 -11.53 9.50
N THR A 34 8.37 -12.21 9.29
CA THR A 34 8.69 -13.50 9.91
C THR A 34 7.51 -14.49 9.79
N THR A 35 6.97 -14.60 8.58
CA THR A 35 5.76 -15.39 8.26
C THR A 35 5.97 -16.23 7.01
N ASP A 36 5.07 -17.17 6.73
CA ASP A 36 5.14 -17.98 5.51
C ASP A 36 4.28 -17.39 4.37
N THR A 37 4.47 -17.92 3.16
CA THR A 37 3.76 -17.46 1.96
C THR A 37 2.26 -17.74 2.02
N LYS A 38 1.81 -18.75 2.76
CA LYS A 38 0.38 -19.09 2.90
C LYS A 38 -0.33 -18.08 3.79
N GLN A 39 0.27 -17.74 4.93
CA GLN A 39 -0.22 -16.73 5.84
C GLN A 39 -0.19 -15.35 5.17
N LEU A 40 0.87 -15.03 4.42
CA LEU A 40 0.92 -13.81 3.63
C LEU A 40 -0.22 -13.72 2.60
N ALA A 41 -0.42 -14.78 1.82
CA ALA A 41 -1.51 -14.84 0.83
C ALA A 41 -2.89 -14.71 1.48
N LYS A 42 -3.09 -15.28 2.68
CA LYS A 42 -4.32 -15.12 3.45
C LYS A 42 -4.53 -13.67 3.89
N LEU A 43 -3.49 -12.96 4.31
CA LEU A 43 -3.58 -11.54 4.67
C LEU A 43 -3.95 -10.68 3.45
N ASP A 44 -3.34 -10.96 2.29
CA ASP A 44 -3.64 -10.26 1.04
C ASP A 44 -5.08 -10.52 0.58
N ALA A 45 -5.54 -11.78 0.66
CA ALA A 45 -6.91 -12.17 0.34
C ALA A 45 -7.94 -11.50 1.26
N ASN A 46 -7.68 -11.45 2.57
CA ASN A 46 -8.54 -10.76 3.53
C ASN A 46 -8.66 -9.26 3.22
N ARG A 47 -7.56 -8.63 2.82
CA ARG A 47 -7.57 -7.22 2.42
C ARG A 47 -8.35 -7.01 1.11
N ALA A 48 -8.20 -7.89 0.12
CA ALA A 48 -8.97 -7.84 -1.12
C ALA A 48 -10.48 -8.03 -0.87
N ASP A 49 -10.87 -8.99 -0.02
CA ASP A 49 -12.28 -9.19 0.38
C ASP A 49 -12.85 -7.94 1.05
N TYR A 50 -12.10 -7.33 1.96
CA TYR A 50 -12.51 -6.08 2.62
C TYR A 50 -12.77 -4.96 1.61
N LEU A 51 -11.84 -4.74 0.67
CA LEU A 51 -11.99 -3.70 -0.35
C LEU A 51 -13.18 -3.95 -1.27
N LYS A 52 -13.37 -5.20 -1.70
CA LYS A 52 -14.52 -5.57 -2.51
C LYS A 52 -15.84 -5.32 -1.78
N ARG A 53 -15.94 -5.75 -0.53
CA ARG A 53 -17.20 -5.68 0.24
C ARG A 53 -17.60 -4.27 0.64
N PHE A 54 -16.63 -3.42 0.97
CA PHE A 54 -16.90 -2.10 1.54
C PHE A 54 -16.70 -0.94 0.54
N TYR A 55 -15.97 -1.17 -0.55
CA TYR A 55 -15.63 -0.12 -1.53
C TYR A 55 -15.91 -0.52 -2.98
N ASP A 56 -16.47 -1.72 -3.23
CA ASP A 56 -16.70 -2.28 -4.57
C ASP A 56 -15.44 -2.35 -5.44
N ILE A 57 -14.28 -2.47 -4.81
CA ILE A 57 -12.98 -2.57 -5.50
C ILE A 57 -12.62 -4.05 -5.64
N GLY A 58 -12.77 -4.58 -6.85
CA GLY A 58 -12.42 -5.97 -7.15
C GLY A 58 -10.92 -6.24 -7.15
N VAL A 59 -10.15 -5.33 -7.75
CA VAL A 59 -8.68 -5.39 -7.82
C VAL A 59 -8.14 -3.97 -7.76
N GLU A 60 -7.19 -3.72 -6.87
CA GLU A 60 -6.54 -2.42 -6.79
C GLU A 60 -5.66 -2.17 -8.01
N GLN A 61 -5.75 -0.98 -8.56
CA GLN A 61 -5.01 -0.55 -9.73
C GLN A 61 -3.94 0.48 -9.33
N SER A 62 -2.89 0.60 -10.13
CA SER A 62 -1.85 1.61 -9.89
C SER A 62 -2.40 3.04 -9.91
N HIS A 63 -3.43 3.31 -10.73
CA HIS A 63 -4.08 4.62 -10.81
C HIS A 63 -4.97 4.98 -9.61
N ASP A 64 -5.21 4.04 -8.68
CA ASP A 64 -5.94 4.33 -7.45
C ASP A 64 -5.09 5.15 -6.46
N TYR A 65 -3.79 5.26 -6.73
CA TYR A 65 -2.78 5.88 -5.89
C TYR A 65 -2.05 6.99 -6.62
N ASP A 66 -1.49 7.90 -5.83
CA ASP A 66 -0.62 8.96 -6.32
C ASP A 66 0.83 8.45 -6.48
N LEU A 67 1.22 7.45 -5.69
CA LEU A 67 2.52 6.79 -5.75
C LEU A 67 2.36 5.29 -5.48
N VAL A 68 2.92 4.45 -6.35
CA VAL A 68 3.17 3.03 -6.08
C VAL A 68 4.67 2.83 -5.93
N LEU A 69 5.10 2.29 -4.79
CA LEU A 69 6.52 2.14 -4.47
C LEU A 69 6.85 0.68 -4.15
N ASN A 70 7.69 0.06 -4.98
CA ASN A 70 8.25 -1.26 -4.69
C ASN A 70 9.47 -1.12 -3.75
N THR A 71 9.41 -1.82 -2.62
CA THR A 71 10.42 -1.77 -1.57
C THR A 71 11.35 -2.98 -1.52
N ASP A 72 11.37 -3.85 -2.54
CA ASP A 72 12.27 -5.02 -2.61
C ASP A 72 13.74 -4.65 -2.41
N ARG A 73 14.14 -3.49 -2.93
CA ARG A 73 15.52 -2.99 -2.89
C ARG A 73 15.65 -1.63 -2.21
N LEU A 74 14.60 -1.17 -1.55
CA LEU A 74 14.61 0.10 -0.83
C LEU A 74 14.62 -0.17 0.66
N GLU A 75 15.60 0.41 1.34
CA GLU A 75 15.55 0.51 2.79
C GLU A 75 14.35 1.36 3.21
N PRO A 76 13.73 1.07 4.38
CA PRO A 76 12.59 1.83 4.87
C PRO A 76 12.83 3.35 4.94
N ALA A 77 14.06 3.77 5.27
CA ALA A 77 14.45 5.18 5.31
C ALA A 77 14.38 5.84 3.92
N ALA A 78 14.90 5.19 2.88
CA ALA A 78 14.85 5.70 1.51
C ALA A 78 13.40 5.80 1.00
N ALA A 79 12.56 4.81 1.31
CA ALA A 79 11.14 4.85 0.98
C ALA A 79 10.43 6.03 1.68
N ALA A 80 10.74 6.28 2.95
CA ALA A 80 10.19 7.40 3.70
C ALA A 80 10.62 8.76 3.12
N GLU A 81 11.89 8.91 2.73
CA GLU A 81 12.39 10.14 2.10
C GLU A 81 11.70 10.44 0.77
N ILE A 82 11.50 9.43 -0.09
CA ILE A 82 10.76 9.57 -1.34
C ILE A 82 9.33 10.07 -1.07
N ILE A 83 8.64 9.45 -0.11
CA ILE A 83 7.26 9.82 0.25
C ILE A 83 7.21 11.24 0.82
N ALA A 84 8.14 11.60 1.70
CA ALA A 84 8.22 12.93 2.29
C ALA A 84 8.49 14.01 1.23
N GLY A 85 9.42 13.76 0.30
CA GLY A 85 9.73 14.69 -0.79
C GLY A 85 8.54 14.92 -1.73
N LEU A 86 7.74 13.89 -2.01
CA LEU A 86 6.51 14.04 -2.79
C LEU A 86 5.41 14.79 -2.03
N ALA A 87 5.31 14.61 -0.73
CA ALA A 87 4.33 15.31 0.10
C ALA A 87 4.59 16.82 0.17
N THR A 88 5.85 17.26 0.10
CA THR A 88 6.23 18.69 0.12
C THR A 88 6.24 19.35 -1.25
N ALA A 89 6.24 18.58 -2.34
CA ALA A 89 6.22 19.07 -3.71
C ALA A 89 4.80 19.30 -4.28
N ARG A 90 3.76 19.12 -3.46
CA ARG A 90 2.34 19.30 -3.82
C ARG A 90 1.79 20.64 -3.36
#